data_AF-A0A641ASA2-F1
#
_entry.id   AF-A0A641ASA2-F1
#
_cell.length_a   1.000
_cell.length_b   1.000
_cell.length_c   1.000
_cell.angle_alpha   90.00
_cell.angle_beta   90.00
_cell.angle_gamma   90.00
#
_symmetry.space_group_name_H-M   'P 1'
#
loop_
_entity.id
_entity.type
_entity.pdbx_description
1 polymer ?
#
loop_
_entity_poly.entity_id
_entity_poly.type
_entity_poly.pdbx_seq_one_letter_code
_entity_poly.pdbx_strand_id
1 'polypeptide(L)' 'MGRGRAKAKQTKVARDLKYRTPDTDFNTLQRELHGESGEPIPEQYRDLAREDPAAS' A
#
# COMPACT_ATOMS: atom_id res chain seq x y z
N MET A 1 16.74 29.91 20.63
CA MET A 1 15.32 29.89 21.06
C MET A 1 14.32 29.22 20.08
N GLY A 2 14.72 28.75 18.88
CA GLY A 2 13.77 28.14 17.91
C GLY A 2 13.74 26.60 17.82
N ARG A 3 14.77 25.90 18.31
CA ARG A 3 14.94 24.46 18.08
C ARG A 3 13.90 23.59 18.78
N GLY A 4 13.47 23.93 20.00
CA GLY A 4 12.48 23.15 20.74
C GLY A 4 11.10 23.12 20.06
N ARG A 5 10.67 24.25 19.48
CA ARG A 5 9.40 24.35 18.75
C ARG A 5 9.44 23.54 17.44
N ALA A 6 10.55 23.62 16.71
CA ALA A 6 10.74 22.81 15.50
C ALA A 6 10.73 21.31 15.83
N LYS A 7 11.46 20.90 16.87
CA LYS A 7 11.47 19.50 17.34
C LYS A 7 10.07 19.02 17.72
N ALA A 8 9.31 19.83 18.47
CA ALA A 8 7.94 19.48 18.84
C ALA A 8 7.02 19.31 17.62
N LYS A 9 7.11 20.21 16.63
CA LYS A 9 6.36 20.09 15.37
C LYS A 9 6.71 18.80 14.62
N GLN A 10 8.00 18.48 14.52
CA GLN A 10 8.46 17.27 13.81
C GLN A 10 8.04 15.99 14.53
N THR A 11 8.13 15.94 15.86
CA THR A 11 7.66 14.78 16.63
C THR A 11 6.15 14.58 16.48
N LYS A 12 5.36 15.65 16.39
CA LYS A 12 3.93 15.56 16.11
C LYS A 12 3.67 14.95 14.74
N VAL A 13 4.29 15.50 13.68
CA VAL A 13 4.14 15.00 12.30
C VAL A 13 4.57 13.53 12.19
N ALA A 14 5.69 13.16 12.80
CA ALA A 14 6.17 11.79 12.78
C ALA A 14 5.21 10.81 13.49
N ARG A 15 4.60 11.23 14.61
CA ARG A 15 3.59 10.43 15.30
C ARG A 15 2.34 10.28 14.44
N ASP A 16 1.85 11.38 13.87
CA ASP A 16 0.69 11.37 13.00
C ASP A 16 0.93 10.45 11.79
N LEU A 17 2.12 10.50 11.19
CA LEU A 17 2.48 9.60 10.08
C LEU A 17 2.57 8.13 10.52
N LYS A 18 3.16 7.84 11.68
CA LYS A 18 3.36 6.48 12.17
C LYS A 18 2.07 5.77 12.56
N TYR A 19 1.12 6.52 13.13
CA TYR A 19 -0.09 5.96 13.72
C TYR A 19 -1.36 6.34 12.97
N ARG A 20 -1.26 7.06 11.85
CA ARG A 20 -2.38 7.24 10.94
C ARG A 20 -2.65 5.93 10.22
N THR A 21 -3.85 5.41 10.42
CA THR A 21 -4.43 4.43 9.51
C THR A 21 -4.85 5.17 8.25
N PRO A 22 -4.34 4.82 7.06
CA PRO A 22 -4.86 5.36 5.81
C PRO A 22 -6.29 4.86 5.60
N ASP A 23 -7.21 5.77 5.27
CA ASP A 23 -8.51 5.42 4.73
C ASP A 23 -8.30 5.09 3.24
N THR A 24 -8.20 3.80 2.95
CA THR A 24 -8.07 3.31 1.58
C THR A 24 -9.45 3.18 0.96
N ASP A 25 -9.68 3.84 -0.19
CA ASP A 25 -10.92 3.66 -0.95
C ASP A 25 -10.88 2.37 -1.76
N PHE A 26 -11.50 1.33 -1.19
CA PHE A 26 -11.60 0.02 -1.83
C PHE A 26 -12.40 0.03 -3.14
N ASN A 27 -13.33 0.97 -3.34
CA ASN A 27 -14.10 1.04 -4.59
C ASN A 27 -13.22 1.48 -5.76
N THR A 28 -12.36 2.47 -5.52
CA THR A 28 -11.40 2.94 -6.51
C THR A 28 -10.38 1.83 -6.82
N LEU A 29 -9.83 1.17 -5.79
CA LEU A 29 -8.89 0.05 -5.95
C LEU A 29 -9.50 -1.11 -6.75
N GLN A 30 -10.74 -1.49 -6.45
CA GLN A 30 -11.43 -2.56 -7.17
C GLN A 30 -11.57 -2.22 -8.66
N ARG A 31 -11.92 -0.98 -9.00
CA ARG A 31 -12.03 -0.55 -10.41
C ARG A 31 -10.70 -0.60 -11.15
N GLU A 32 -9.61 -0.21 -10.50
CA GLU A 32 -8.25 -0.29 -11.07
C GLU A 32 -7.86 -1.75 -11.31
N LEU A 33 -8.06 -2.63 -10.33
CA LEU A 33 -7.71 -4.05 -10.43
C LEU A 33 -8.49 -4.79 -11.53
N HIS A 34 -9.77 -4.45 -11.72
CA HIS A 34 -10.56 -5.01 -12.83
C HIS A 34 -10.14 -4.48 -14.20
N GLY A 35 -9.46 -3.32 -14.27
CA GLY A 35 -9.01 -2.71 -15.52
C GLY A 35 -7.67 -3.26 -16.06
N GLU A 36 -6.85 -3.86 -15.20
CA GLU A 36 -5.48 -4.35 -15.52
C GLU A 36 -5.37 -5.89 -15.58
N SER A 37 -6.36 -6.58 -16.13
CA SER A 37 -6.39 -8.06 -16.19
C SER A 37 -5.40 -8.71 -17.17
N GLY A 38 -4.47 -7.95 -17.74
CA GLY A 38 -3.57 -8.39 -18.82
C GLY A 38 -2.08 -8.38 -18.52
N GLU A 39 -1.65 -7.92 -17.34
CA GLU A 39 -0.23 -7.89 -17.00
C GLU A 39 0.32 -9.30 -16.73
N PRO A 40 1.38 -9.74 -17.43
CA PRO A 40 1.97 -11.05 -17.22
C PRO A 40 2.57 -11.13 -15.81
N ILE A 41 2.25 -12.20 -15.10
CA ILE A 41 2.78 -12.46 -13.76
C ILE A 41 4.32 -12.55 -13.83
N PRO A 42 5.06 -11.75 -13.04
CA PRO A 42 6.52 -11.82 -13.03
C PRO A 42 7.03 -13.23 -12.74
N GLU A 43 8.10 -13.66 -13.41
CA GLU A 43 8.64 -15.05 -13.31
C GLU A 43 8.89 -15.49 -11.85
N GLN A 44 9.32 -14.57 -10.99
CA GLN A 44 9.53 -14.78 -9.55
C GLN A 44 8.26 -15.18 -8.76
N TYR A 45 7.07 -14.93 -9.31
CA TYR A 45 5.77 -15.29 -8.72
C TYR A 45 5.02 -16.33 -9.53
N ARG A 46 5.60 -16.82 -10.63
CA ARG A 46 4.95 -17.77 -11.54
C ARG A 46 4.71 -19.13 -10.90
N ASP A 47 5.63 -19.58 -10.05
CA ASP A 47 5.50 -20.84 -9.31
C ASP A 47 4.29 -20.79 -8.34
N LEU A 48 4.05 -19.65 -7.70
CA LEU A 48 2.90 -19.44 -6.81
C LEU A 48 1.58 -19.39 -7.58
N ALA A 49 1.58 -18.79 -8.77
CA ALA A 49 0.39 -18.75 -9.62
C ALA A 49 0.01 -20.13 -10.20
N ARG A 50 0.98 -21.03 -10.34
CA ARG A 50 0.77 -22.38 -10.85
C ARG A 50 0.12 -23.31 -9.81
N GLU A 51 0.37 -23.06 -8.53
CA GLU A 51 -0.10 -23.90 -7.43
C GLU A 51 -1.49 -23.49 -6.90
N ASP A 52 -2.14 -22.48 -7.50
CA ASP A 52 -3.47 -22.04 -7.08
C ASP A 52 -4.55 -23.07 -7.48
N PRO A 53 -5.22 -23.75 -6.51
CA PRO A 53 -6.28 -24.72 -6.81
C PRO A 53 -7.52 -24.09 -7.46
N ALA A 54 -7.64 -22.76 -7.47
CA ALA A 54 -8.71 -22.05 -8.17
C ALA A 54 -8.40 -21.79 -9.66
N ALA A 55 -7.17 -22.06 -10.12
CA ALA A 55 -6.73 -21.84 -11.50
C ALA A 55 -6.74 -23.12 -12.38
N SER A 56 -7.18 -24.27 -11.85
CA SER A 56 -7.41 -25.54 -12.58
C SER A 56 -8.89 -25.78 -12.84
#